data_AF-A0A0P1A5U5-F1
#
_entry.id   AF-A0A0P1A5U5-F1
#
_cell.length_a   1.000
_cell.length_b   1.000
_cell.length_c   1.000
_cell.angle_alpha   90.00
_cell.angle_beta   90.00
_cell.angle_gamma   90.00
#
_symmetry.space_group_name_H-M   'P 1'
#
loop_
_entity.id
_entity.type
_entity.pdbx_description
1 polymer ?
#
loop_
_entity_poly.entity_id
_entity_poly.type
_entity_poly.pdbx_seq_one_letter_code
_entity_poly.pdbx_strand_id
1 'polypeptide(L)'
;MWSRLAEGIADIVAPEEIELEHEKEKQLNGHLNAVVAPSPHLTTANEADEQEQYICELERALLQRKKQNEALEEKVLETREEVQQLKSLLKAQEVSISEQKIIIDNFQIVRQDEKRAERFDTECDSDRLVQKLQESQAETAALRTQYHAQEKELIVLRDRVDELEAANETLRDDDREARLRAVEYEQGYMNLLAEMDKLRTTNEMEKKLEDLSLAESQKVYDLEARLLASEADKAVAQNDAERLLRNLNALEGVLHQFQVDSKSRKEYVATIEAELEQMKKELRTRQTNLKPMEEEASELQRVKEALEKKTRECDQLREALESTAMHYNSGREVLNKSLAAQLVVAYVDSTKKGEILQLMARMMDFTEEQKRRVGLSCPIQGNGGGGLFSSIIGLVAPDESEIVPVDPSAIEGKSFADMWSQFLLDEVSKGK
;
A
#
# COMPACT_ATOMS: atom_id res chain seq x y z
N MET A 1 -4.65 90.12 -61.78
CA MET A 1 -5.83 89.95 -62.67
C MET A 1 -7.06 90.28 -61.83
N TRP A 2 -7.78 91.40 -61.90
CA TRP A 2 -7.78 92.62 -62.69
C TRP A 2 -8.45 93.67 -61.79
N SER A 3 -7.75 94.73 -61.38
CA SER A 3 -8.39 95.92 -60.80
C SER A 3 -8.45 96.96 -61.91
N ARG A 4 -9.57 96.99 -62.63
CA ARG A 4 -9.84 97.97 -63.68
C ARG A 4 -10.93 98.93 -63.24
N LEU A 5 -10.64 100.20 -63.50
CA LEU A 5 -11.56 101.31 -63.75
C LEU A 5 -12.45 101.74 -62.58
N ALA A 6 -11.87 102.59 -61.72
CA ALA A 6 -12.61 103.73 -61.22
C ALA A 6 -12.54 104.87 -62.26
N GLU A 7 -13.68 105.56 -62.38
CA GLU A 7 -13.79 106.97 -62.73
C GLU A 7 -13.43 107.42 -64.15
N GLY A 8 -14.44 107.31 -65.02
CA GLY A 8 -14.57 108.14 -66.21
C GLY A 8 -15.84 109.00 -66.11
N ILE A 9 -15.62 110.32 -66.10
CA ILE A 9 -16.37 111.33 -66.85
C ILE A 9 -17.82 111.62 -66.41
N ALA A 10 -17.99 112.74 -65.68
CA ALA A 10 -19.00 113.74 -66.00
C ALA A 10 -18.68 115.07 -65.29
N ASP A 11 -18.02 116.00 -66.00
CA ASP A 11 -18.40 117.42 -65.87
C ASP A 11 -18.07 118.13 -67.18
N ILE A 12 -19.10 118.22 -68.03
CA ILE A 12 -19.08 118.94 -69.31
C ILE A 12 -20.16 120.02 -69.21
N VAL A 13 -19.67 121.27 -69.11
CA VAL A 13 -20.01 122.43 -69.96
C VAL A 13 -21.46 122.94 -69.94
N ALA A 14 -21.58 124.08 -69.23
CA ALA A 14 -22.14 125.39 -69.64
C ALA A 14 -23.68 125.54 -69.83
N PRO A 15 -24.24 126.76 -69.98
CA PRO A 15 -23.66 128.12 -69.91
C PRO A 15 -24.43 129.13 -69.02
N GLU A 16 -23.79 130.30 -68.86
CA GLU A 16 -24.31 131.69 -68.89
C GLU A 16 -25.79 131.98 -68.59
N GLU A 17 -26.04 133.01 -67.77
CA GLU A 17 -26.53 134.35 -68.17
C GLU A 17 -26.95 135.10 -66.89
N ILE A 18 -26.23 136.15 -66.48
CA ILE A 18 -26.48 137.56 -66.85
C ILE A 18 -27.89 138.00 -66.44
N GLU A 19 -28.03 138.45 -65.19
CA GLU A 19 -29.07 139.40 -64.81
C GLU A 19 -28.56 140.83 -65.11
N LEU A 20 -29.09 141.39 -66.20
CA LEU A 20 -29.16 142.82 -66.46
C LEU A 20 -30.56 143.27 -66.04
N GLU A 21 -30.64 144.29 -65.20
CA GLU A 21 -31.53 145.43 -65.43
C GLU A 21 -31.25 146.54 -64.41
N HIS A 22 -30.72 147.68 -64.87
CA HIS A 22 -31.29 148.99 -64.56
C HIS A 22 -30.93 150.03 -65.64
N GLU A 23 -31.99 150.67 -66.12
CA GLU A 23 -32.09 152.08 -66.51
C GLU A 23 -31.45 152.58 -67.83
N LYS A 24 -32.34 152.64 -68.84
CA LYS A 24 -32.70 153.84 -69.63
C LYS A 24 -31.74 155.05 -69.54
N GLU A 25 -31.12 155.40 -70.67
CA GLU A 25 -31.34 156.70 -71.32
C GLU A 25 -30.75 156.78 -72.74
N LYS A 26 -31.65 157.03 -73.69
CA LYS A 26 -31.49 157.75 -74.97
C LYS A 26 -30.10 157.82 -75.61
N GLN A 27 -29.94 157.18 -76.77
CA GLN A 27 -29.19 157.77 -77.88
C GLN A 27 -29.82 157.49 -79.26
N LEU A 28 -30.02 158.60 -79.96
CA LEU A 28 -29.77 158.82 -81.38
C LEU A 28 -30.39 157.86 -82.41
N ASN A 29 -31.27 158.40 -83.24
CA ASN A 29 -30.94 158.56 -84.66
C ASN A 29 -31.83 159.62 -85.32
N GLY A 30 -31.19 160.62 -85.93
CA GLY A 30 -31.83 161.65 -86.73
C GLY A 30 -31.91 161.28 -88.21
N HIS A 31 -32.65 162.07 -88.99
CA HIS A 31 -32.16 162.75 -90.19
C HIS A 31 -33.23 163.66 -90.84
N LEU A 32 -32.81 164.91 -91.09
CA LEU A 32 -33.06 165.80 -92.24
C LEU A 32 -34.41 165.77 -93.01
N ASN A 33 -35.07 166.93 -93.07
CA ASN A 33 -35.24 167.79 -94.26
C ASN A 33 -36.09 169.02 -93.87
N ALA A 34 -35.55 170.23 -93.78
CA ALA A 34 -35.36 171.19 -94.87
C ALA A 34 -36.68 171.58 -95.57
N VAL A 35 -37.13 172.84 -95.37
CA VAL A 35 -37.42 173.84 -96.43
C VAL A 35 -37.86 175.19 -95.80
N VAL A 36 -36.95 176.15 -95.95
CA VAL A 36 -37.01 177.62 -96.14
C VAL A 36 -38.39 178.34 -96.24
N ALA A 37 -38.59 179.30 -95.31
CA ALA A 37 -38.95 180.75 -95.42
C ALA A 37 -40.20 181.21 -96.24
N PRO A 38 -40.83 182.40 -95.99
CA PRO A 38 -40.17 183.70 -95.69
C PRO A 38 -40.78 184.61 -94.58
N SER A 39 -39.97 185.60 -94.20
CA SER A 39 -40.21 186.72 -93.25
C SER A 39 -41.34 187.68 -93.63
N PRO A 40 -41.74 188.55 -92.69
CA PRO A 40 -42.22 189.89 -93.01
C PRO A 40 -41.30 190.98 -92.42
N HIS A 41 -41.05 192.03 -93.18
CA HIS A 41 -40.77 193.33 -92.59
C HIS A 41 -41.76 194.35 -93.15
N LEU A 42 -42.41 195.05 -92.22
CA LEU A 42 -43.06 196.37 -92.30
C LEU A 42 -42.42 197.25 -93.39
N THR A 43 -43.14 197.85 -94.34
CA THR A 43 -43.93 199.12 -94.30
C THR A 43 -43.90 199.62 -95.77
N THR A 44 -44.86 200.30 -96.42
CA THR A 44 -46.07 201.05 -96.08
C THR A 44 -46.90 201.25 -97.36
N ALA A 45 -48.22 201.36 -97.20
CA ALA A 45 -49.22 201.97 -98.10
C ALA A 45 -49.76 201.16 -99.30
N ASN A 46 -50.69 200.23 -99.04
CA ASN A 46 -51.99 200.13 -99.74
C ASN A 46 -52.92 199.17 -98.98
N GLU A 47 -54.24 199.36 -99.13
CA GLU A 47 -55.26 199.16 -98.09
C GLU A 47 -56.03 197.82 -98.16
N ALA A 48 -56.43 197.34 -96.98
CA ALA A 48 -57.59 196.51 -96.63
C ALA A 48 -57.69 195.03 -97.10
N ASP A 49 -57.27 194.64 -98.31
CA ASP A 49 -57.65 193.30 -98.85
C ASP A 49 -56.76 192.12 -98.39
N GLU A 50 -55.51 192.35 -97.95
CA GLU A 50 -54.58 191.25 -97.61
C GLU A 50 -54.79 190.66 -96.20
N GLN A 51 -55.47 191.38 -95.28
CA GLN A 51 -55.69 190.90 -93.91
C GLN A 51 -56.80 189.84 -93.81
N GLU A 52 -57.83 189.88 -94.65
CA GLU A 52 -58.90 188.87 -94.63
C GLU A 52 -58.45 187.52 -95.22
N GLN A 53 -57.51 187.54 -96.17
CA GLN A 53 -56.99 186.33 -96.79
C GLN A 53 -56.15 185.48 -95.82
N TYR A 54 -55.37 186.14 -94.94
CA TYR A 54 -54.56 185.47 -93.91
C TYR A 54 -55.42 184.80 -92.81
N ILE A 55 -56.57 185.40 -92.46
CA ILE A 55 -57.49 184.84 -91.46
C ILE A 55 -58.13 183.54 -91.98
N CYS A 56 -58.56 183.52 -93.25
CA CYS A 56 -59.18 182.33 -93.85
C CYS A 56 -58.21 181.14 -93.95
N GLU A 57 -56.92 181.37 -94.20
CA GLU A 57 -55.90 180.30 -94.23
C GLU A 57 -55.63 179.71 -92.84
N LEU A 58 -55.60 180.54 -91.80
CA LEU A 58 -55.44 180.09 -90.41
C LEU A 58 -56.61 179.24 -89.92
N GLU A 59 -57.85 179.59 -90.28
CA GLU A 59 -59.04 178.80 -89.91
C GLU A 59 -59.03 177.41 -90.57
N ARG A 60 -58.63 177.30 -91.85
CA ARG A 60 -58.44 176.00 -92.52
C ARG A 60 -57.36 175.16 -91.85
N ALA A 61 -56.23 175.77 -91.48
CA ALA A 61 -55.14 175.06 -90.82
C ALA A 61 -55.55 174.52 -89.44
N LEU A 62 -56.32 175.30 -88.67
CA LEU A 62 -56.86 174.86 -87.37
C LEU A 62 -57.88 173.74 -87.49
N LEU A 63 -58.77 173.79 -88.49
CA LEU A 63 -59.72 172.71 -88.77
C LEU A 63 -59.02 171.42 -89.19
N GLN A 64 -57.97 171.50 -90.01
CA GLN A 64 -57.18 170.34 -90.41
C GLN A 64 -56.42 169.73 -89.23
N ARG A 65 -55.90 170.57 -88.31
CA ARG A 65 -55.25 170.10 -87.08
C ARG A 65 -56.24 169.47 -86.10
N LYS A 66 -57.46 170.01 -85.98
CA LYS A 66 -58.52 169.41 -85.16
C LYS A 66 -58.89 168.01 -85.67
N LYS A 67 -59.03 167.85 -86.99
CA LYS A 67 -59.32 166.56 -87.61
C LYS A 67 -58.19 165.54 -87.44
N GLN A 68 -56.93 165.98 -87.46
CA GLN A 68 -55.79 165.12 -87.13
C GLN A 68 -55.77 164.72 -85.65
N ASN A 69 -56.14 165.61 -84.74
CA ASN A 69 -56.18 165.31 -83.30
C ASN A 69 -57.29 164.31 -82.96
N GLU A 70 -58.49 164.44 -83.53
CA GLU A 70 -59.57 163.44 -83.35
C GLU A 70 -59.14 162.05 -83.86
N ALA A 71 -58.47 161.97 -85.00
CA ALA A 71 -57.95 160.70 -85.53
C ALA A 71 -56.81 160.09 -84.69
N LEU A 72 -56.04 160.90 -83.96
CA LEU A 72 -55.02 160.42 -83.03
C LEU A 72 -55.63 159.95 -81.71
N GLU A 73 -56.66 160.61 -81.20
CA GLU A 73 -57.37 160.19 -79.99
C GLU A 73 -58.04 158.82 -80.17
N GLU A 74 -58.64 158.57 -81.34
CA GLU A 74 -59.24 157.26 -81.66
C GLU A 74 -58.19 156.14 -81.66
N LYS A 75 -57.01 156.37 -82.26
CA LYS A 75 -55.90 155.39 -82.25
C LYS A 75 -55.30 155.15 -80.86
N VAL A 76 -55.26 156.18 -80.01
CA VAL A 76 -54.80 156.02 -78.62
C VAL A 76 -55.77 155.17 -77.81
N LEU A 77 -57.07 155.26 -78.09
CA LEU A 77 -58.09 154.46 -77.41
C LEU A 77 -58.01 152.99 -77.84
N GLU A 78 -57.89 152.72 -79.14
CA GLU A 78 -57.73 151.37 -79.71
C GLU A 78 -56.46 150.68 -79.18
N THR A 79 -55.31 151.37 -79.19
CA THR A 79 -54.06 150.83 -78.63
C THR A 79 -54.14 150.60 -77.11
N ARG A 80 -54.93 151.39 -76.38
CA ARG A 80 -55.14 151.19 -74.94
C ARG A 80 -55.97 149.94 -74.66
N GLU A 81 -56.94 149.63 -75.50
CA GLU A 81 -57.74 148.40 -75.41
C GLU A 81 -56.90 147.16 -75.74
N GLU A 82 -56.06 147.21 -76.79
CA GLU A 82 -55.14 146.13 -77.13
C GLU A 82 -54.15 145.83 -75.99
N VAL A 83 -53.59 146.87 -75.37
CA VAL A 83 -52.69 146.72 -74.21
C VAL A 83 -53.40 146.08 -73.02
N GLN A 84 -54.67 146.43 -72.76
CA GLN A 84 -55.45 145.77 -71.70
C GLN A 84 -55.73 144.29 -72.00
N GLN A 85 -56.06 143.96 -73.25
CA GLN A 85 -56.28 142.57 -73.66
C GLN A 85 -54.99 141.74 -73.52
N LEU A 86 -53.85 142.24 -74.00
CA LEU A 86 -52.56 141.56 -73.85
C LEU A 86 -52.18 141.37 -72.39
N LYS A 87 -52.46 142.37 -71.53
CA LYS A 87 -52.19 142.26 -70.09
C LYS A 87 -53.06 141.20 -69.40
N SER A 88 -54.29 141.01 -69.87
CA SER A 88 -55.17 139.95 -69.36
C SER A 88 -54.70 138.55 -69.80
N LEU A 89 -54.22 138.42 -71.05
CA LEU A 89 -53.65 137.17 -71.57
C LEU A 89 -52.34 136.80 -70.86
N LEU A 90 -51.47 137.77 -70.60
CA LEU A 90 -50.20 137.54 -69.89
C LEU A 90 -50.45 136.97 -68.48
N LYS A 91 -51.40 137.55 -67.73
CA LYS A 91 -51.78 137.04 -66.41
C LYS A 91 -52.36 135.63 -66.45
N ALA A 92 -53.18 135.33 -67.46
CA ALA A 92 -53.72 133.98 -67.63
C ALA A 92 -52.59 132.97 -67.93
N GLN A 93 -51.60 133.36 -68.73
CA GLN A 93 -50.43 132.55 -69.03
C GLN A 93 -49.53 132.34 -67.80
N GLU A 94 -49.32 133.38 -66.98
CA GLU A 94 -48.55 133.28 -65.72
C GLU A 94 -49.19 132.28 -64.74
N VAL A 95 -50.52 132.31 -64.59
CA VAL A 95 -51.23 131.34 -63.75
C VAL A 95 -51.03 129.92 -64.29
N SER A 96 -51.20 129.71 -65.61
CA SER A 96 -50.99 128.40 -66.22
C SER A 96 -49.56 127.88 -66.06
N ILE A 97 -48.55 128.75 -66.16
CA ILE A 97 -47.15 128.39 -65.91
C ILE A 97 -46.94 128.00 -64.46
N SER A 98 -47.53 128.73 -63.51
CA SER A 98 -47.41 128.41 -62.08
C SER A 98 -48.05 127.06 -61.73
N GLU A 99 -49.20 126.74 -62.33
CA GLU A 99 -49.87 125.45 -62.17
C GLU A 99 -49.04 124.31 -62.75
N GLN A 100 -48.49 124.48 -63.96
CA GLN A 100 -47.60 123.48 -64.57
C GLN A 100 -46.34 123.25 -63.74
N LYS A 101 -45.76 124.31 -63.14
CA LYS A 101 -44.59 124.19 -62.28
C LYS A 101 -44.86 123.34 -61.05
N ILE A 102 -46.00 123.54 -60.39
CA ILE A 102 -46.44 122.72 -59.24
C ILE A 102 -46.59 121.25 -59.66
N ILE A 103 -47.16 121.00 -60.83
CA ILE A 103 -47.33 119.63 -61.34
C ILE A 103 -45.97 118.95 -61.58
N ILE A 104 -45.01 119.66 -62.18
CA ILE A 104 -43.67 119.15 -62.43
C ILE A 104 -42.95 118.82 -61.12
N ASP A 105 -43.01 119.73 -60.13
CA ASP A 105 -42.38 119.53 -58.83
C ASP A 105 -42.98 118.31 -58.11
N ASN A 106 -44.30 118.14 -58.15
CA ASN A 106 -44.96 116.96 -57.59
C ASN A 106 -44.51 115.66 -58.28
N PHE A 107 -44.40 115.65 -59.61
CA PHE A 107 -43.91 114.47 -60.35
C PHE A 107 -42.44 114.15 -60.03
N GLN A 108 -41.61 115.16 -59.78
CA GLN A 108 -40.22 114.93 -59.40
C GLN A 108 -40.11 114.31 -58.00
N ILE A 109 -40.94 114.74 -57.05
CA ILE A 109 -41.00 114.17 -55.70
C ILE A 109 -41.41 112.69 -55.78
N VAL A 110 -42.51 112.38 -56.46
CA VAL A 110 -43.00 110.99 -56.62
C VAL A 110 -41.93 110.09 -57.24
N ARG A 111 -41.23 110.57 -58.28
CA ARG A 111 -40.16 109.80 -58.93
C ARG A 111 -38.94 109.57 -58.02
N GLN A 112 -38.64 110.49 -57.12
CA GLN A 112 -37.57 110.31 -56.14
C GLN A 112 -37.98 109.33 -55.03
N ASP A 113 -39.24 109.39 -54.59
CA ASP A 113 -39.78 108.48 -53.59
C ASP A 113 -39.91 107.05 -54.14
N GLU A 114 -40.35 106.85 -55.38
CA GLU A 114 -40.34 105.54 -56.06
C GLU A 114 -38.93 104.95 -56.16
N LYS A 115 -37.93 105.75 -56.58
CA LYS A 115 -36.53 105.30 -56.66
C LYS A 115 -35.88 105.01 -55.30
N ARG A 116 -36.40 105.59 -54.22
CA ARG A 116 -35.97 105.30 -52.85
C ARG A 116 -36.65 104.05 -52.33
N ALA A 117 -37.95 103.89 -52.58
CA ALA A 117 -38.71 102.69 -52.23
C ALA A 117 -38.17 101.45 -52.95
N GLU A 118 -37.98 101.50 -54.28
CA GLU A 118 -37.42 100.38 -55.05
C GLU A 118 -36.00 100.01 -54.61
N ARG A 119 -35.15 100.98 -54.29
CA ARG A 119 -33.81 100.70 -53.76
C ARG A 119 -33.86 100.08 -52.37
N PHE A 120 -34.72 100.58 -51.49
CA PHE A 120 -34.86 100.03 -50.14
C PHE A 120 -35.44 98.61 -50.16
N ASP A 121 -36.44 98.35 -51.00
CA ASP A 121 -37.05 97.03 -51.15
C ASP A 121 -36.08 96.03 -51.80
N THR A 122 -35.34 96.43 -52.83
CA THR A 122 -34.34 95.55 -53.47
C THR A 122 -33.09 95.31 -52.62
N GLU A 123 -32.66 96.30 -51.84
CA GLU A 123 -31.56 96.15 -50.87
C GLU A 123 -32.00 95.24 -49.72
N CYS A 124 -33.22 95.39 -49.20
CA CYS A 124 -33.77 94.52 -48.16
C CYS A 124 -33.95 93.07 -48.65
N ASP A 125 -34.43 92.86 -49.88
CA ASP A 125 -34.54 91.53 -50.49
C ASP A 125 -33.18 90.91 -50.82
N SER A 126 -32.22 91.72 -51.27
CA SER A 126 -30.82 91.30 -51.48
C SER A 126 -30.18 90.86 -50.16
N ASP A 127 -30.30 91.66 -49.11
CA ASP A 127 -29.79 91.35 -47.77
C ASP A 127 -30.44 90.07 -47.21
N ARG A 128 -31.75 89.90 -47.42
CA ARG A 128 -32.46 88.67 -47.03
C ARG A 128 -31.97 87.43 -47.78
N LEU A 129 -31.68 87.55 -49.09
CA LEU A 129 -31.12 86.45 -49.88
C LEU A 129 -29.68 86.12 -49.47
N VAL A 130 -28.86 87.14 -49.19
CA VAL A 130 -27.51 86.98 -48.64
C VAL A 130 -27.55 86.28 -47.29
N GLN A 131 -28.47 86.67 -46.40
CA GLN A 131 -28.65 86.01 -45.12
C GLN A 131 -29.03 84.53 -45.29
N LYS A 132 -30.00 84.21 -46.14
CA LYS A 132 -30.38 82.81 -46.42
C LYS A 132 -29.23 82.00 -47.03
N LEU A 133 -28.43 82.63 -47.89
CA LEU A 133 -27.23 81.99 -48.45
C LEU A 133 -26.21 81.71 -47.34
N GLN A 134 -25.98 82.64 -46.43
CA GLN A 134 -25.09 82.46 -45.28
C GLN A 134 -25.60 81.38 -44.32
N GLU A 135 -26.90 81.36 -44.03
CA GLU A 135 -27.54 80.32 -43.21
C GLU A 135 -27.38 78.94 -43.86
N SER A 136 -27.69 78.80 -45.16
CA SER A 136 -27.49 77.56 -45.90
C SER A 136 -26.01 77.15 -45.99
N GLN A 137 -25.09 78.10 -46.13
CA GLN A 137 -23.65 77.84 -46.08
C GLN A 137 -23.20 77.36 -44.70
N ALA A 138 -23.73 77.93 -43.62
CA ALA A 138 -23.46 77.49 -42.26
C ALA A 138 -24.04 76.09 -41.99
N GLU A 139 -25.27 75.81 -42.45
CA GLU A 139 -25.89 74.49 -42.36
C GLU A 139 -25.11 73.42 -43.13
N THR A 140 -24.72 73.71 -44.37
CA THR A 140 -23.90 72.77 -45.17
C THR A 140 -22.51 72.57 -44.59
N ALA A 141 -21.90 73.61 -43.99
CA ALA A 141 -20.65 73.47 -43.27
C ALA A 141 -20.81 72.59 -42.02
N ALA A 142 -21.88 72.78 -41.24
CA ALA A 142 -22.18 71.96 -40.06
C ALA A 142 -22.47 70.49 -40.41
N LEU A 143 -23.20 70.23 -41.49
CA LEU A 143 -23.44 68.87 -42.00
C LEU A 143 -22.14 68.21 -42.48
N ARG A 144 -21.24 68.96 -43.15
CA ARG A 144 -19.94 68.43 -43.55
C ARG A 144 -19.06 68.06 -42.36
N THR A 145 -19.03 68.88 -41.31
CA THR A 145 -18.26 68.55 -40.10
C THR A 145 -18.84 67.34 -39.39
N GLN A 146 -20.17 67.21 -39.34
CA GLN A 146 -20.83 66.02 -38.79
C GLN A 146 -20.53 64.76 -39.61
N TYR A 147 -20.64 64.82 -40.94
CA TYR A 147 -20.30 63.69 -41.82
C TYR A 147 -18.85 63.28 -41.65
N HIS A 148 -17.93 64.25 -41.60
CA HIS A 148 -16.50 63.95 -41.41
C HIS A 148 -16.20 63.37 -40.02
N ALA A 149 -16.93 63.76 -38.98
CA ALA A 149 -16.83 63.15 -37.65
C ALA A 149 -17.31 61.69 -37.67
N GLN A 150 -18.45 61.43 -38.32
CA GLN A 150 -18.98 60.07 -38.48
C GLN A 150 -18.06 59.18 -39.32
N GLU A 151 -17.47 59.71 -40.39
CA GLU A 151 -16.49 59.00 -41.21
C GLU A 151 -15.26 58.58 -40.39
N LYS A 152 -14.75 59.47 -39.54
CA LYS A 152 -13.66 59.14 -38.61
C LYS A 152 -14.05 58.05 -37.62
N GLU A 153 -15.26 58.13 -37.06
CA GLU A 153 -15.77 57.10 -36.14
C GLU A 153 -15.89 55.74 -36.84
N LEU A 154 -16.39 55.70 -38.08
CA LEU A 154 -16.48 54.48 -38.88
C LEU A 154 -15.11 53.88 -39.19
N ILE A 155 -14.08 54.71 -39.42
CA ILE A 155 -12.70 54.24 -39.60
C ILE A 155 -12.19 53.61 -38.30
N VAL A 156 -12.34 54.29 -37.16
CA VAL A 156 -11.92 53.75 -35.86
C VAL A 156 -12.63 52.44 -35.51
N LEU A 157 -13.94 52.36 -35.79
CA LEU A 157 -14.70 51.13 -35.58
C LEU A 157 -14.26 50.00 -36.52
N ARG A 158 -13.92 50.30 -37.77
CA ARG A 158 -13.36 49.33 -38.71
C ARG A 158 -12.02 48.80 -38.22
N ASP A 159 -11.09 49.68 -37.88
CA ASP A 159 -9.77 49.30 -37.35
C ASP A 159 -9.93 48.42 -36.10
N ARG A 160 -10.91 48.75 -35.25
CA ARG A 160 -11.21 47.94 -34.07
C ARG A 160 -11.77 46.56 -34.40
N VAL A 161 -12.58 46.43 -35.44
CA VAL A 161 -13.06 45.13 -35.93
C VAL A 161 -11.88 44.31 -36.45
N ASP A 162 -11.01 44.90 -37.26
CA ASP A 162 -9.83 44.23 -37.81
C ASP A 162 -8.89 43.73 -36.69
N GLU A 163 -8.67 44.54 -35.64
CA GLU A 163 -7.93 44.14 -34.44
C GLU A 163 -8.57 42.94 -33.72
N LEU A 164 -9.89 42.97 -33.54
CA LEU A 164 -10.63 41.89 -32.88
C LEU A 164 -10.67 40.61 -33.71
N GLU A 165 -10.72 40.73 -35.04
CA GLU A 165 -10.62 39.59 -35.95
C GLU A 165 -9.23 38.95 -35.88
N ALA A 166 -8.16 39.75 -35.89
CA ALA A 166 -6.81 39.27 -35.70
C ALA A 166 -6.63 38.56 -34.35
N ALA A 167 -7.12 39.16 -33.25
CA ALA A 167 -7.07 38.56 -31.92
C ALA A 167 -7.90 37.26 -31.82
N ASN A 168 -9.03 37.17 -32.50
CA ASN A 168 -9.82 35.95 -32.55
C ASN A 168 -9.10 34.83 -33.32
N GLU A 169 -8.41 35.15 -34.41
CA GLU A 169 -7.67 34.11 -35.14
C GLU A 169 -6.48 33.59 -34.33
N THR A 170 -5.75 34.47 -33.62
CA THR A 170 -4.69 34.01 -32.70
C THR A 170 -5.24 33.11 -31.60
N LEU A 171 -6.39 33.45 -31.01
CA LEU A 171 -7.02 32.60 -29.99
C LEU A 171 -7.48 31.24 -30.55
N ARG A 172 -7.92 31.19 -31.81
CA ARG A 172 -8.26 29.93 -32.47
C ARG A 172 -7.04 29.07 -32.73
N ASP A 173 -5.92 29.68 -33.12
CA ASP A 173 -4.66 28.96 -33.28
C ASP A 173 -4.16 28.40 -31.94
N ASP A 174 -4.23 29.19 -30.87
CA ASP A 174 -3.89 28.74 -29.51
C ASP A 174 -4.79 27.58 -29.06
N ASP A 175 -6.10 27.63 -29.32
CA ASP A 175 -7.03 26.54 -29.01
C ASP A 175 -6.74 25.27 -29.83
N ARG A 176 -6.41 25.41 -31.12
CA ARG A 176 -5.97 24.29 -31.96
C ARG A 176 -4.71 23.65 -31.39
N GLU A 177 -3.72 24.44 -31.01
CA GLU A 177 -2.47 23.94 -30.44
C GLU A 177 -2.68 23.27 -29.08
N ALA A 178 -3.50 23.87 -28.21
CA ALA A 178 -3.86 23.29 -26.93
C ALA A 178 -4.56 21.93 -27.08
N ARG A 179 -5.45 21.79 -28.08
CA ARG A 179 -6.09 20.50 -28.41
C ARG A 179 -5.08 19.48 -28.93
N LEU A 180 -4.14 19.88 -29.79
CA LEU A 180 -3.09 18.98 -30.28
C LEU A 180 -2.22 18.47 -29.12
N ARG A 181 -1.78 19.36 -28.22
CA ARG A 181 -1.03 18.98 -27.02
C ARG A 181 -1.84 18.05 -26.10
N ALA A 182 -3.14 18.30 -25.94
CA ALA A 182 -4.01 17.42 -25.15
C ALA A 182 -4.06 16.00 -25.74
N VAL A 183 -4.22 15.87 -27.06
CA VAL A 183 -4.20 14.56 -27.74
C VAL A 183 -2.84 13.85 -27.59
N GLU A 184 -1.73 14.59 -27.68
CA GLU A 184 -0.39 14.02 -27.45
C GLU A 184 -0.22 13.49 -26.02
N TYR A 185 -0.70 14.22 -25.01
CA TYR A 185 -0.67 13.76 -23.63
C TYR A 185 -1.58 12.54 -23.42
N GLU A 186 -2.80 12.55 -23.95
CA GLU A 186 -3.71 11.41 -23.89
C GLU A 186 -3.08 10.16 -24.51
N GLN A 187 -2.46 10.29 -25.69
CA GLN A 187 -1.73 9.19 -26.33
C GLN A 187 -0.54 8.72 -25.48
N GLY A 188 0.20 9.65 -24.86
CA GLY A 188 1.28 9.34 -23.92
C GLY A 188 0.81 8.53 -22.72
N TYR A 189 -0.31 8.91 -22.11
CA TYR A 189 -0.91 8.16 -21.00
C TYR A 189 -1.40 6.77 -21.42
N MET A 190 -2.00 6.64 -22.61
CA MET A 190 -2.44 5.34 -23.12
C MET A 190 -1.27 4.40 -23.42
N ASN A 191 -0.17 4.93 -23.97
CA ASN A 191 1.06 4.16 -24.18
C ASN A 191 1.67 3.70 -22.86
N LEU A 192 1.73 4.58 -21.85
CA LEU A 192 2.25 4.25 -20.52
C LEU A 192 1.40 3.18 -19.83
N LEU A 193 0.07 3.28 -19.91
CA LEU A 193 -0.83 2.24 -19.38
C LEU A 193 -0.60 0.89 -20.06
N ALA A 194 -0.46 0.88 -21.38
CA ALA A 194 -0.16 -0.35 -22.12
C ALA A 194 1.20 -0.94 -21.74
N GLU A 195 2.22 -0.11 -21.47
CA GLU A 195 3.52 -0.56 -20.97
C GLU A 195 3.43 -1.10 -19.54
N MET A 196 2.68 -0.44 -18.66
CA MET A 196 2.43 -0.92 -17.30
C MET A 196 1.70 -2.28 -17.29
N ASP A 197 0.73 -2.48 -18.17
CA ASP A 197 0.03 -3.77 -18.28
C ASP A 197 0.96 -4.85 -18.84
N LYS A 198 1.82 -4.54 -19.82
CA LYS A 198 2.87 -5.46 -20.29
C LYS A 198 3.79 -5.87 -19.16
N LEU A 199 4.33 -4.90 -18.41
CA LEU A 199 5.19 -5.16 -17.25
C LEU A 199 4.48 -5.99 -16.16
N ARG A 200 3.18 -5.75 -15.94
CA ARG A 200 2.39 -6.57 -15.00
C ARG A 200 2.34 -8.02 -15.46
N THR A 201 2.03 -8.25 -16.75
CA THR A 201 1.96 -9.60 -17.30
C THR A 201 3.32 -10.32 -17.29
N THR A 202 4.43 -9.62 -17.57
CA THR A 202 5.77 -10.22 -17.50
C THR A 202 6.13 -10.56 -16.06
N ASN A 203 5.87 -9.67 -15.11
CA ASN A 203 6.13 -9.90 -13.69
C ASN A 203 5.29 -11.06 -13.12
N GLU A 204 4.02 -11.18 -13.52
CA GLU A 204 3.19 -12.34 -13.17
C GLU A 204 3.74 -13.66 -13.72
N MET A 205 4.33 -13.64 -14.91
CA MET A 205 4.97 -14.82 -15.51
C MET A 205 6.30 -15.13 -14.84
N GLU A 206 7.11 -14.13 -14.51
CA GLU A 206 8.35 -14.27 -13.74
C GLU A 206 8.07 -14.86 -12.36
N LYS A 207 7.06 -14.37 -11.65
CA LYS A 207 6.63 -14.93 -10.37
C LYS A 207 6.22 -16.39 -10.47
N LYS A 208 5.45 -16.76 -11.50
CA LYS A 208 5.10 -18.18 -11.75
C LYS A 208 6.34 -19.03 -12.02
N LEU A 209 7.33 -18.47 -12.72
CA LEU A 209 8.59 -19.15 -13.01
C LEU A 209 9.45 -19.31 -11.74
N GLU A 210 9.46 -18.32 -10.85
CA GLU A 210 10.07 -18.41 -9.51
C GLU A 210 9.38 -19.48 -8.65
N ASP A 211 8.06 -19.51 -8.63
CA ASP A 211 7.29 -20.53 -7.89
C ASP A 211 7.59 -21.95 -8.41
N LEU A 212 7.71 -22.12 -9.75
CA LEU A 212 8.11 -23.38 -10.37
C LEU A 212 9.56 -23.75 -10.03
N SER A 213 10.48 -22.78 -10.08
CA SER A 213 11.89 -22.98 -9.74
C SER A 213 12.05 -23.37 -8.25
N LEU A 214 11.29 -22.75 -7.35
CA LEU A 214 11.25 -23.11 -5.94
C LEU A 214 10.70 -24.54 -5.73
N ALA A 215 9.62 -24.89 -6.44
CA ALA A 215 9.05 -26.24 -6.37
C ALA A 215 10.02 -27.31 -6.92
N GLU A 216 10.75 -27.02 -7.99
CA GLU A 216 11.80 -27.89 -8.51
C GLU A 216 12.98 -28.00 -7.53
N SER A 217 13.43 -26.89 -6.95
CA SER A 217 14.49 -26.89 -5.93
C SER A 217 14.11 -27.75 -4.72
N GLN A 218 12.87 -27.64 -4.24
CA GLN A 218 12.36 -28.47 -3.15
C GLN A 218 12.37 -29.96 -3.52
N LYS A 219 11.95 -30.32 -4.74
CA LYS A 219 12.00 -31.72 -5.21
C LYS A 219 13.42 -32.26 -5.25
N VAL A 220 14.39 -31.43 -5.65
CA VAL A 220 15.82 -31.83 -5.65
C VAL A 220 16.26 -32.13 -4.21
N TYR A 221 15.98 -31.26 -3.26
CA TYR A 221 16.30 -31.51 -1.84
C TYR A 221 15.64 -32.79 -1.30
N ASP A 222 14.37 -33.04 -1.62
CA ASP A 222 13.67 -34.24 -1.18
C ASP A 222 14.28 -35.52 -1.80
N LEU A 223 14.69 -35.46 -3.08
CA LEU A 223 15.36 -36.56 -3.77
C LEU A 223 16.76 -36.82 -3.21
N GLU A 224 17.52 -35.78 -2.91
CA GLU A 224 18.84 -35.89 -2.26
C GLU A 224 18.72 -36.53 -0.87
N ALA A 225 17.74 -36.11 -0.07
CA ALA A 225 17.50 -36.71 1.25
C ALA A 225 17.13 -38.20 1.14
N ARG A 226 16.28 -38.57 0.17
CA ARG A 226 15.94 -39.97 -0.09
C ARG A 226 17.12 -40.79 -0.60
N LEU A 227 17.98 -40.21 -1.43
CA LEU A 227 19.20 -40.85 -1.91
C LEU A 227 20.14 -41.13 -0.74
N LEU A 228 20.39 -40.13 0.12
CA LEU A 228 21.23 -40.28 1.31
C LEU A 228 20.70 -41.35 2.27
N ALA A 229 19.38 -41.39 2.50
CA ALA A 229 18.76 -42.44 3.32
C ALA A 229 18.96 -43.83 2.69
N SER A 230 18.74 -43.97 1.38
CA SER A 230 18.97 -45.22 0.66
C SER A 230 20.45 -45.65 0.65
N GLU A 231 21.38 -44.70 0.61
CA GLU A 231 22.82 -44.98 0.70
C GLU A 231 23.21 -45.47 2.10
N ALA A 232 22.62 -44.89 3.15
CA ALA A 232 22.82 -45.37 4.52
C ALA A 232 22.27 -46.79 4.71
N ASP A 233 21.05 -47.07 4.22
CA ASP A 233 20.45 -48.41 4.26
C ASP A 233 21.31 -49.44 3.52
N LYS A 234 21.84 -49.06 2.35
CA LYS A 234 22.77 -49.89 1.59
C LYS A 234 24.05 -50.19 2.39
N ALA A 235 24.63 -49.20 3.08
CA ALA A 235 25.82 -49.41 3.89
C ALA A 235 25.57 -50.37 5.07
N VAL A 236 24.40 -50.28 5.71
CA VAL A 236 23.99 -51.21 6.76
C VAL A 236 23.85 -52.63 6.20
N ALA A 237 23.14 -52.80 5.07
CA ALA A 237 22.97 -54.09 4.42
C ALA A 237 24.31 -54.72 4.00
N GLN A 238 25.27 -53.91 3.54
CA GLN A 238 26.62 -54.36 3.22
C GLN A 238 27.36 -54.87 4.47
N ASN A 239 27.32 -54.14 5.57
CA ASN A 239 27.96 -54.56 6.83
C ASN A 239 27.31 -55.85 7.37
N ASP A 240 25.99 -55.98 7.26
CA ASP A 240 25.28 -57.20 7.62
C ASP A 240 25.69 -58.39 6.75
N ALA A 241 25.84 -58.20 5.44
CA ALA A 241 26.33 -59.23 4.53
C ALA A 241 27.76 -59.65 4.88
N GLU A 242 28.66 -58.70 5.18
CA GLU A 242 30.02 -59.01 5.62
C GLU A 242 30.04 -59.76 6.95
N ARG A 243 29.20 -59.38 7.91
CA ARG A 243 29.05 -60.08 9.18
C ARG A 243 28.58 -61.52 8.98
N LEU A 244 27.57 -61.73 8.12
CA LEU A 244 27.08 -63.06 7.78
C LEU A 244 28.18 -63.90 7.11
N LEU A 245 28.97 -63.31 6.21
CA LEU A 245 30.10 -63.99 5.58
C LEU A 245 31.16 -64.42 6.61
N ARG A 246 31.51 -63.53 7.54
CA ARG A 246 32.44 -63.86 8.65
C ARG A 246 31.91 -65.02 9.51
N ASN A 247 30.61 -65.00 9.84
CA ASN A 247 29.97 -66.08 10.59
C ASN A 247 29.95 -67.40 9.82
N LEU A 248 29.68 -67.36 8.51
CA LEU A 248 29.70 -68.53 7.65
C LEU A 248 31.09 -69.17 7.63
N ASN A 249 32.14 -68.37 7.41
CA ASN A 249 33.52 -68.84 7.41
C ASN A 249 33.92 -69.44 8.78
N ALA A 250 33.47 -68.83 9.88
CA ALA A 250 33.71 -69.37 11.22
C ALA A 250 33.01 -70.72 11.42
N LEU A 251 31.77 -70.86 10.94
CA LEU A 251 30.99 -72.09 11.01
C LEU A 251 31.61 -73.20 10.15
N GLU A 252 32.10 -72.87 8.95
CA GLU A 252 32.88 -73.78 8.10
C GLU A 252 34.14 -74.28 8.83
N GLY A 253 34.86 -73.40 9.53
CA GLY A 253 35.99 -73.78 10.37
C GLY A 253 35.61 -74.76 11.50
N VAL A 254 34.52 -74.47 12.22
CA VAL A 254 34.00 -75.38 13.26
C VAL A 254 33.58 -76.72 12.68
N LEU A 255 32.92 -76.73 11.52
CA LEU A 255 32.51 -77.96 10.83
C LEU A 255 33.73 -78.79 10.43
N HIS A 256 34.77 -78.17 9.87
CA HIS A 256 36.02 -78.86 9.55
C HIS A 256 36.69 -79.44 10.79
N GLN A 257 36.76 -78.70 11.89
CA GLN A 257 37.31 -79.22 13.15
C GLN A 257 36.50 -80.42 13.66
N PHE A 258 35.17 -80.33 13.65
CA PHE A 258 34.29 -81.43 14.05
C PHE A 258 34.49 -82.66 13.16
N GLN A 259 34.67 -82.49 11.85
CA GLN A 259 34.95 -83.59 10.93
C GLN A 259 36.30 -84.25 11.23
N VAL A 260 37.35 -83.47 11.54
CA VAL A 260 38.67 -83.97 11.94
C VAL A 260 38.58 -84.73 13.27
N ASP A 261 37.96 -84.14 14.30
CA ASP A 261 37.76 -84.76 15.60
C ASP A 261 36.91 -86.03 15.52
N SER A 262 35.89 -86.05 14.64
CA SER A 262 35.09 -87.24 14.39
C SER A 262 35.93 -88.37 13.79
N LYS A 263 36.82 -88.07 12.85
CA LYS A 263 37.74 -89.06 12.26
C LYS A 263 38.71 -89.60 13.32
N SER A 264 39.38 -88.73 14.07
CA SER A 264 40.33 -89.15 15.11
C SER A 264 39.66 -89.95 16.23
N ARG A 265 38.44 -89.58 16.65
CA ARG A 265 37.65 -90.38 17.61
C ARG A 265 37.26 -91.74 17.05
N LYS A 266 36.87 -91.83 15.78
CA LYS A 266 36.58 -93.12 15.13
C LYS A 266 37.81 -94.01 15.08
N GLU A 267 38.96 -93.45 14.74
CA GLU A 267 40.25 -94.17 14.75
C GLU A 267 40.61 -94.64 16.17
N TYR A 268 40.47 -93.79 17.18
CA TYR A 268 40.70 -94.15 18.58
C TYR A 268 39.75 -95.27 19.07
N VAL A 269 38.46 -95.17 18.73
CA VAL A 269 37.49 -96.23 19.03
C VAL A 269 37.88 -97.54 18.34
N ALA A 270 38.29 -97.50 17.07
CA ALA A 270 38.74 -98.69 16.35
C ALA A 270 39.98 -99.32 17.00
N THR A 271 40.92 -98.52 17.52
CA THR A 271 42.07 -99.04 18.28
C THR A 271 41.65 -99.73 19.57
N ILE A 272 40.75 -99.11 20.35
CA ILE A 272 40.22 -99.73 21.58
C ILE A 272 39.46 -101.01 21.23
N GLU A 273 38.63 -101.01 20.19
CA GLU A 273 37.90 -102.20 19.76
C GLU A 273 38.86 -103.33 19.35
N ALA A 274 39.95 -103.01 18.66
CA ALA A 274 40.98 -103.98 18.30
C ALA A 274 41.72 -104.54 19.54
N GLU A 275 42.11 -103.68 20.49
CA GLU A 275 42.70 -104.08 21.77
C GLU A 275 41.74 -104.94 22.58
N LEU A 276 40.46 -104.59 22.62
CA LEU A 276 39.41 -105.33 23.31
C LEU A 276 39.20 -106.70 22.67
N GLU A 277 39.19 -106.79 21.34
CA GLU A 277 39.15 -108.08 20.63
C GLU A 277 40.42 -108.91 20.83
N GLN A 278 41.60 -108.29 20.91
CA GLN A 278 42.84 -108.98 21.27
C GLN A 278 42.79 -109.52 22.70
N MET A 279 42.41 -108.69 23.68
CA MET A 279 42.26 -109.08 25.08
C MET A 279 41.20 -110.18 25.24
N LYS A 280 40.09 -110.12 24.49
CA LYS A 280 39.11 -111.21 24.43
C LYS A 280 39.73 -112.51 23.92
N LYS A 281 40.56 -112.45 22.87
CA LYS A 281 41.27 -113.62 22.34
C LYS A 281 42.27 -114.15 23.36
N GLU A 282 43.05 -113.29 24.01
CA GLU A 282 43.99 -113.66 25.08
C GLU A 282 43.30 -114.27 26.30
N LEU A 283 42.13 -113.73 26.68
CA LEU A 283 41.33 -114.27 27.76
C LEU A 283 40.78 -115.65 27.39
N ARG A 284 40.30 -115.84 26.15
CA ARG A 284 39.91 -117.16 25.63
C ARG A 284 41.08 -118.14 25.59
N THR A 285 42.29 -117.72 25.20
CA THR A 285 43.46 -118.61 25.18
C THR A 285 43.94 -118.95 26.60
N ARG A 286 43.87 -118.01 27.55
CA ARG A 286 44.05 -118.30 29.00
C ARG A 286 43.00 -119.27 29.51
N GLN A 287 41.74 -119.11 29.09
CA GLN A 287 40.64 -120.00 29.45
C GLN A 287 40.84 -121.42 28.88
N THR A 288 41.48 -121.57 27.72
CA THR A 288 41.84 -122.88 27.15
C THR A 288 43.14 -123.49 27.71
N ASN A 289 44.05 -122.66 28.26
CA ASN A 289 45.27 -123.12 28.96
C ASN A 289 45.00 -123.52 30.42
N LEU A 290 43.83 -123.18 30.96
CA LEU A 290 43.32 -123.76 32.19
C LEU A 290 42.61 -125.08 31.87
N LYS A 291 43.25 -126.20 32.20
CA LYS A 291 42.66 -127.54 32.20
C LYS A 291 43.11 -128.27 33.47
N PRO A 292 42.23 -129.05 34.13
CA PRO A 292 40.89 -128.72 34.59
C PRO A 292 40.95 -128.23 36.05
N MET A 293 40.26 -127.14 36.35
CA MET A 293 40.01 -126.69 37.73
C MET A 293 38.85 -127.52 38.31
N GLU A 294 39.07 -128.83 38.41
CA GLU A 294 38.12 -129.81 38.95
C GLU A 294 38.17 -129.85 40.49
N GLU A 295 39.28 -129.38 41.08
CA GLU A 295 39.44 -129.24 42.53
C GLU A 295 38.73 -128.00 43.10
N GLU A 296 38.79 -126.84 42.43
CA GLU A 296 38.03 -125.66 42.92
C GLU A 296 36.53 -125.80 42.66
N ALA A 297 36.09 -126.64 41.71
CA ALA A 297 34.68 -127.01 41.60
C ALA A 297 34.22 -127.85 42.80
N SER A 298 35.09 -128.74 43.32
CA SER A 298 34.82 -129.52 44.55
C SER A 298 34.83 -128.63 45.79
N GLU A 299 35.77 -127.68 45.91
CA GLU A 299 35.78 -126.70 47.01
C GLU A 299 34.60 -125.73 46.93
N LEU A 300 34.25 -125.23 45.74
CA LEU A 300 33.09 -124.35 45.55
C LEU A 300 31.77 -125.10 45.81
N GLN A 301 31.68 -126.38 45.45
CA GLN A 301 30.54 -127.24 45.78
C GLN A 301 30.45 -127.45 47.30
N ARG A 302 31.57 -127.73 47.97
CA ARG A 302 31.65 -127.89 49.44
C ARG A 302 31.32 -126.58 50.17
N VAL A 303 31.75 -125.44 49.63
CA VAL A 303 31.42 -124.09 50.14
C VAL A 303 29.96 -123.76 49.89
N LYS A 304 29.38 -124.12 48.74
CA LYS A 304 27.94 -123.97 48.48
C LYS A 304 27.10 -124.84 49.40
N GLU A 305 27.46 -126.10 49.60
CA GLU A 305 26.77 -126.98 50.56
C GLU A 305 26.92 -126.48 52.00
N ALA A 306 28.10 -125.99 52.38
CA ALA A 306 28.32 -125.33 53.67
C ALA A 306 27.52 -124.04 53.81
N LEU A 307 27.40 -123.25 52.74
CA LEU A 307 26.61 -122.02 52.70
C LEU A 307 25.12 -122.33 52.78
N GLU A 308 24.62 -123.33 52.08
CA GLU A 308 23.21 -123.76 52.17
C GLU A 308 22.90 -124.33 53.55
N LYS A 309 23.80 -125.12 54.13
CA LYS A 309 23.67 -125.60 55.51
C LYS A 309 23.66 -124.43 56.49
N LYS A 310 24.57 -123.47 56.33
CA LYS A 310 24.60 -122.24 57.15
C LYS A 310 23.41 -121.33 56.91
N THR A 311 22.86 -121.30 55.71
CA THR A 311 21.64 -120.54 55.38
C THR A 311 20.44 -121.18 56.06
N ARG A 312 20.32 -122.52 56.02
CA ARG A 312 19.29 -123.25 56.77
C ARG A 312 19.44 -123.08 58.28
N GLU A 313 20.67 -123.12 58.81
CA GLU A 313 20.94 -122.83 60.23
C GLU A 313 20.59 -121.37 60.57
N CYS A 314 20.90 -120.40 59.70
CA CYS A 314 20.53 -119.00 59.85
C CYS A 314 19.02 -118.78 59.77
N ASP A 315 18.31 -119.50 58.91
CA ASP A 315 16.85 -119.41 58.80
C ASP A 315 16.18 -120.06 60.02
N GLN A 316 16.71 -121.18 60.53
CA GLN A 316 16.26 -121.77 61.80
C GLN A 316 16.57 -120.86 63.00
N LEU A 317 17.73 -120.20 63.01
CA LEU A 317 18.06 -119.19 64.02
C LEU A 317 17.19 -117.95 63.87
N ARG A 318 16.82 -117.56 62.65
CA ARG A 318 15.90 -116.45 62.39
C ARG A 318 14.48 -116.80 62.82
N GLU A 319 14.02 -118.03 62.58
CA GLU A 319 12.72 -118.54 63.05
C GLU A 319 12.69 -118.70 64.57
N ALA A 320 13.78 -119.18 65.20
CA ALA A 320 13.93 -119.20 66.65
C ALA A 320 14.00 -117.79 67.24
N LEU A 321 14.71 -116.86 66.59
CA LEU A 321 14.78 -115.45 66.99
C LEU A 321 13.43 -114.75 66.79
N GLU A 322 12.69 -115.06 65.74
CA GLU A 322 11.37 -114.49 65.45
C GLU A 322 10.31 -115.06 66.39
N SER A 323 10.39 -116.35 66.72
CA SER A 323 9.61 -116.99 67.79
C SER A 323 9.92 -116.38 69.17
N THR A 324 11.20 -116.09 69.44
CA THR A 324 11.64 -115.40 70.67
C THR A 324 11.23 -113.93 70.65
N ALA A 325 11.32 -113.23 69.51
CA ALA A 325 10.93 -111.84 69.35
C ALA A 325 9.40 -111.66 69.39
N MET A 326 8.62 -112.62 68.90
CA MET A 326 7.16 -112.67 69.10
C MET A 326 6.81 -112.89 70.58
N HIS A 327 7.59 -113.68 71.32
CA HIS A 327 7.45 -113.83 72.77
C HIS A 327 7.90 -112.60 73.57
N TYR A 328 8.85 -111.80 73.08
CA TYR A 328 9.32 -110.59 73.75
C TYR A 328 8.55 -109.31 73.35
N ASN A 329 7.93 -109.26 72.16
CA ASN A 329 7.14 -108.10 71.69
C ASN A 329 5.65 -108.14 72.05
N SER A 330 5.17 -109.23 72.66
CA SER A 330 3.76 -109.36 73.09
C SER A 330 3.50 -108.93 74.54
N GLY A 331 4.49 -108.38 75.26
CA GLY A 331 4.20 -107.86 76.61
C GLY A 331 5.37 -107.23 77.37
N ARG A 332 5.79 -106.02 76.98
CA ARG A 332 6.24 -104.90 77.86
C ARG A 332 6.89 -103.80 77.01
N GLU A 333 6.46 -102.55 77.22
CA GLU A 333 7.15 -101.35 76.75
C GLU A 333 8.59 -101.33 77.28
N VAL A 334 9.56 -101.51 76.39
CA VAL A 334 10.98 -101.38 76.71
C VAL A 334 11.53 -100.19 75.93
N LEU A 335 11.82 -99.12 76.68
CA LEU A 335 12.58 -97.95 76.28
C LEU A 335 13.79 -98.32 75.42
N ASN A 336 14.01 -97.58 74.34
CA ASN A 336 15.12 -97.78 73.41
C ASN A 336 16.45 -97.89 74.16
N LYS A 337 17.09 -99.07 74.09
CA LYS A 337 18.35 -99.39 74.78
C LYS A 337 19.48 -98.39 74.49
N SER A 338 19.47 -97.76 73.29
CA SER A 338 20.46 -96.73 72.95
C SER A 338 20.24 -95.42 73.70
N LEU A 339 18.99 -95.04 73.98
CA LEU A 339 18.66 -93.81 74.72
C LEU A 339 19.08 -93.95 76.20
N ALA A 340 18.83 -95.12 76.79
CA ALA A 340 19.29 -95.43 78.15
C ALA A 340 20.83 -95.44 78.24
N ALA A 341 21.51 -96.05 77.27
CA ALA A 341 22.97 -96.07 77.21
C ALA A 341 23.57 -94.66 77.04
N GLN A 342 22.99 -93.83 76.15
CA GLN A 342 23.43 -92.45 75.95
C GLN A 342 23.27 -91.59 77.20
N LEU A 343 22.18 -91.77 77.96
CA LEU A 343 22.01 -91.07 79.23
C LEU A 343 23.09 -91.49 80.25
N VAL A 344 23.41 -92.79 80.36
CA VAL A 344 24.46 -93.28 81.28
C VAL A 344 25.84 -92.76 80.88
N VAL A 345 26.17 -92.77 79.59
CA VAL A 345 27.43 -92.19 79.08
C VAL A 345 27.48 -90.69 79.36
N ALA A 346 26.40 -89.96 79.08
CA ALA A 346 26.31 -88.54 79.38
C ALA A 346 26.47 -88.26 80.88
N TYR A 347 25.98 -89.13 81.77
CA TYR A 347 26.18 -88.99 83.21
C TYR A 347 27.63 -89.18 83.66
N VAL A 348 28.37 -90.11 83.03
CA VAL A 348 29.78 -90.36 83.37
C VAL A 348 30.69 -89.24 82.87
N ASP A 349 30.47 -88.79 81.64
CA ASP A 349 31.34 -87.83 80.93
C ASP A 349 31.02 -86.35 81.20
N SER A 350 29.83 -86.04 81.73
CA SER A 350 29.42 -84.66 82.00
C SER A 350 29.88 -84.15 83.36
N THR A 351 30.20 -82.86 83.43
CA THR A 351 30.39 -82.13 84.70
C THR A 351 29.06 -81.75 85.37
N LYS A 352 27.92 -81.91 84.68
CA LYS A 352 26.55 -81.63 85.16
C LYS A 352 25.79 -82.89 85.57
N LYS A 353 26.44 -83.76 86.36
CA LYS A 353 25.93 -85.07 86.77
C LYS A 353 24.54 -85.00 87.43
N GLY A 354 24.29 -83.96 88.24
CA GLY A 354 23.01 -83.77 88.92
C GLY A 354 21.81 -83.55 87.97
N GLU A 355 21.97 -82.77 86.90
CA GLU A 355 20.89 -82.51 85.93
C GLU A 355 20.52 -83.77 85.14
N ILE A 356 21.51 -84.57 84.77
CA ILE A 356 21.34 -85.81 84.02
C ILE A 356 20.69 -86.88 84.90
N LEU A 357 21.10 -86.99 86.16
CA LEU A 357 20.48 -87.91 87.10
C LEU A 357 19.03 -87.51 87.41
N GLN A 358 18.72 -86.21 87.43
CA GLN A 358 17.36 -85.71 87.58
C GLN A 358 16.49 -85.96 86.34
N LEU A 359 17.07 -85.94 85.13
CA LEU A 359 16.40 -86.32 83.89
C LEU A 359 16.14 -87.84 83.84
N MET A 360 17.13 -88.66 84.22
CA MET A 360 17.00 -90.11 84.36
C MET A 360 15.89 -90.49 85.35
N ALA A 361 15.86 -89.84 86.51
CA ALA A 361 14.84 -90.06 87.54
C ALA A 361 13.43 -89.71 87.05
N ARG A 362 13.28 -88.71 86.15
CA ARG A 362 11.99 -88.34 85.54
C ARG A 362 11.58 -89.29 84.42
N MET A 363 12.53 -89.82 83.65
CA MET A 363 12.24 -90.79 82.57
C MET A 363 11.92 -92.21 83.08
N MET A 364 12.38 -92.55 84.28
CA MET A 364 12.17 -93.87 84.91
C MET A 364 11.17 -93.83 86.07
N ASP A 365 10.46 -92.70 86.26
CA ASP A 365 9.50 -92.47 87.35
C ASP A 365 10.01 -92.88 88.75
N PHE A 366 11.21 -92.41 89.11
CA PHE A 366 11.79 -92.71 90.41
C PHE A 366 10.93 -92.16 91.55
N THR A 367 10.69 -93.00 92.54
CA THR A 367 10.05 -92.62 93.80
C THR A 367 10.95 -91.70 94.63
N GLU A 368 10.37 -90.86 95.49
CA GLU A 368 11.13 -89.92 96.34
C GLU A 368 12.16 -90.62 97.25
N GLU A 369 11.92 -91.89 97.61
CA GLU A 369 12.88 -92.71 98.35
C GLU A 369 14.12 -93.08 97.52
N GLN A 370 13.93 -93.34 96.21
CA GLN A 370 15.02 -93.65 95.30
C GLN A 370 15.84 -92.40 94.97
N LYS A 371 15.21 -91.23 94.87
CA LYS A 371 15.90 -89.94 94.70
C LYS A 371 16.82 -89.61 95.88
N ARG A 372 16.42 -89.96 97.11
CA ARG A 372 17.27 -89.90 98.30
C ARG A 372 18.50 -90.80 98.22
N ARG A 373 18.33 -92.06 97.79
CA ARG A 373 19.44 -93.02 97.71
C ARG A 373 20.48 -92.66 96.66
N VAL A 374 20.09 -91.96 95.59
CA VAL A 374 21.01 -91.53 94.54
C VAL A 374 21.60 -90.13 94.78
N GLY A 375 21.37 -89.53 95.96
CA GLY A 375 22.05 -88.31 96.39
C GLY A 375 21.49 -86.99 95.83
N LEU A 376 20.27 -86.97 95.27
CA LEU A 376 19.67 -85.75 94.71
C LEU A 376 19.04 -84.80 95.76
N SER A 377 19.04 -85.18 97.04
CA SER A 377 18.35 -84.45 98.11
C SER A 377 19.27 -84.21 99.31
N CYS A 378 20.21 -83.24 99.17
CA CYS A 378 20.70 -82.27 100.18
C CYS A 378 22.11 -81.73 99.79
N PRO A 379 22.37 -80.40 99.80
CA PRO A 379 23.62 -79.81 99.32
C PRO A 379 24.56 -79.39 100.47
N ILE A 380 25.74 -80.02 100.63
CA ILE A 380 26.80 -79.60 101.58
C ILE A 380 28.16 -79.99 100.95
N GLN A 381 28.95 -79.06 100.38
CA GLN A 381 29.93 -78.16 101.03
C GLN A 381 31.22 -78.89 101.47
N GLY A 382 32.35 -78.63 100.81
CA GLY A 382 33.66 -79.10 101.28
C GLY A 382 34.79 -79.00 100.24
N ASN A 383 35.84 -78.29 100.61
CA ASN A 383 37.02 -77.88 99.84
C ASN A 383 38.14 -78.95 99.90
N GLY A 384 39.02 -79.02 98.89
CA GLY A 384 40.34 -79.67 99.01
C GLY A 384 40.46 -81.07 98.39
N GLY A 385 41.51 -81.25 97.60
CA GLY A 385 41.85 -82.51 96.96
C GLY A 385 42.55 -83.52 97.85
N GLY A 386 42.98 -84.60 97.23
CA GLY A 386 43.94 -85.54 97.78
C GLY A 386 43.29 -86.74 98.47
N GLY A 387 43.27 -87.86 97.75
CA GLY A 387 43.87 -89.10 98.21
C GLY A 387 43.30 -89.80 99.46
N LEU A 388 43.00 -91.07 99.21
CA LEU A 388 43.12 -92.23 100.09
C LEU A 388 41.91 -92.60 100.95
N PHE A 389 41.70 -93.93 100.93
CA PHE A 389 40.93 -94.76 101.85
C PHE A 389 39.41 -94.66 101.76
N SER A 390 38.63 -95.69 102.00
CA SER A 390 38.74 -97.16 102.04
C SER A 390 37.42 -97.61 102.65
N SER A 391 37.07 -98.88 102.43
CA SER A 391 35.98 -99.62 103.07
C SER A 391 34.62 -99.38 102.42
N ILE A 392 33.93 -100.42 101.92
CA ILE A 392 33.44 -101.56 102.71
C ILE A 392 33.37 -102.86 101.84
N ILE A 393 34.24 -103.83 102.22
CA ILE A 393 34.00 -105.30 102.35
C ILE A 393 33.86 -106.15 101.06
N GLY A 394 34.57 -107.26 100.84
CA GLY A 394 35.56 -108.00 101.63
C GLY A 394 35.96 -109.34 100.98
N LEU A 395 37.25 -109.69 101.09
CA LEU A 395 37.81 -111.06 100.99
C LEU A 395 37.25 -111.96 102.12
N VAL A 396 37.37 -113.29 101.98
CA VAL A 396 38.07 -114.23 102.90
C VAL A 396 37.46 -115.65 102.87
N ALA A 397 38.30 -116.60 102.44
CA ALA A 397 38.54 -117.99 102.89
C ALA A 397 37.41 -119.06 102.98
N PRO A 398 37.78 -120.35 102.78
CA PRO A 398 36.88 -121.50 102.67
C PRO A 398 36.72 -122.26 104.00
N ASP A 399 35.61 -123.01 104.18
CA ASP A 399 35.66 -124.38 104.72
C ASP A 399 34.29 -125.10 104.66
N GLU A 400 34.35 -126.43 104.73
CA GLU A 400 33.31 -127.45 104.95
C GLU A 400 32.78 -128.27 103.74
N SER A 401 33.54 -129.35 103.49
CA SER A 401 33.11 -130.75 103.27
C SER A 401 32.35 -131.14 101.97
N GLU A 402 33.07 -131.59 100.95
CA GLU A 402 33.34 -133.02 100.66
C GLU A 402 34.23 -133.16 99.41
N ILE A 403 35.13 -134.13 99.46
CA ILE A 403 36.29 -134.31 98.58
C ILE A 403 35.89 -135.01 97.28
N VAL A 404 36.19 -134.40 96.13
CA VAL A 404 36.58 -135.14 94.92
C VAL A 404 37.82 -134.45 94.32
N PRO A 405 38.96 -135.13 94.18
CA PRO A 405 40.17 -134.53 93.63
C PRO A 405 40.01 -134.38 92.12
N VAL A 406 40.08 -133.15 91.60
CA VAL A 406 40.19 -132.90 90.16
C VAL A 406 41.64 -132.57 89.83
N ASP A 407 42.18 -133.39 88.94
CA ASP A 407 43.57 -133.45 88.47
C ASP A 407 44.04 -132.11 87.84
N PRO A 408 45.17 -131.52 88.27
CA PRO A 408 45.65 -130.22 87.78
C PRO A 408 46.09 -130.18 86.31
N SER A 409 46.04 -131.29 85.58
CA SER A 409 46.36 -131.35 84.13
C SER A 409 45.20 -130.96 83.20
N ALA A 410 44.00 -130.64 83.73
CA ALA A 410 42.83 -130.30 82.90
C ALA A 410 42.70 -128.81 82.51
N ILE A 411 43.57 -127.94 83.02
CA ILE A 411 43.41 -126.47 82.94
C ILE A 411 44.46 -125.80 82.02
N GLU A 412 45.51 -126.51 81.62
CA GLU A 412 46.55 -125.94 80.77
C GLU A 412 46.17 -126.00 79.29
N GLY A 413 45.71 -124.87 78.72
CA GLY A 413 45.48 -124.70 77.28
C GLY A 413 44.06 -124.34 76.82
N LYS A 414 43.10 -124.11 77.74
CA LYS A 414 41.73 -123.69 77.38
C LYS A 414 41.52 -122.19 77.55
N SER A 415 41.00 -121.52 76.52
CA SER A 415 40.62 -120.11 76.58
C SER A 415 39.44 -119.92 77.55
N PHE A 416 39.31 -118.74 78.18
CA PHE A 416 38.17 -118.39 79.03
C PHE A 416 36.82 -118.64 78.31
N ALA A 417 36.78 -118.43 76.99
CA ALA A 417 35.62 -118.73 76.16
C ALA A 417 35.27 -120.24 76.14
N ASP A 418 36.26 -121.12 76.13
CA ASP A 418 36.06 -122.58 76.13
C ASP A 418 35.58 -123.06 77.51
N MET A 419 36.10 -122.48 78.59
CA MET A 419 35.61 -122.76 79.95
C MET A 419 34.18 -122.28 80.17
N TRP A 420 33.81 -121.11 79.64
CA TRP A 420 32.43 -120.62 79.68
C TRP A 420 31.47 -121.42 78.80
N SER A 421 31.92 -121.87 77.63
CA SER A 421 31.14 -122.73 76.74
C SER A 421 30.86 -124.07 77.40
N GLN A 422 31.87 -124.64 78.07
CA GLN A 422 31.74 -125.90 78.79
C GLN A 422 30.85 -125.76 80.04
N PHE A 423 30.95 -124.65 80.77
CA PHE A 423 30.04 -124.32 81.88
C PHE A 423 28.58 -124.16 81.44
N LEU A 424 28.30 -123.44 80.34
CA LEU A 424 26.95 -123.28 79.80
C LEU A 424 26.35 -124.60 79.31
N LEU A 425 27.17 -125.48 78.73
CA LEU A 425 26.75 -126.83 78.31
C LEU A 425 26.49 -127.76 79.51
N ASP A 426 27.28 -127.66 80.58
CA ASP A 426 27.06 -128.42 81.82
C ASP A 426 25.82 -127.94 82.58
N GLU A 427 25.51 -126.64 82.54
CA GLU A 427 24.33 -126.10 83.24
C GLU A 427 23.02 -126.39 82.52
N VAL A 428 23.05 -126.49 81.18
CA VAL A 428 21.93 -126.97 80.37
C VAL A 428 21.64 -128.46 80.62
N SER A 429 22.66 -129.25 80.95
CA SER A 429 22.51 -130.69 81.19
C SER A 429 22.14 -131.05 82.63
N LYS A 430 22.43 -130.20 83.62
CA LYS A 430 21.95 -130.33 85.01
C LYS A 430 20.51 -129.86 85.22
N GLY A 431 19.93 -129.14 84.26
CA GLY A 431 18.54 -128.68 84.28
C GLY A 431 17.51 -129.64 83.68
N LYS A 432 17.66 -130.95 83.89
CA LYS A 432 16.64 -131.96 83.54
C LYS A 432 15.85 -132.42 84.75
#